data_AF-A0A2J8UQM4-F1
#
_entry.id   AF-A0A2J8UQM4-F1
#
_cell.length_a   1.000
_cell.length_b   1.000
_cell.length_c   1.000
_cell.angle_alpha   90.00
_cell.angle_beta   90.00
_cell.angle_gamma   90.00
#
_symmetry.space_group_name_H-M   'P 1'
#
loop_
_entity.id
_entity.type
_entity.pdbx_description
1 polymer ?
#
loop_
_entity_poly.entity_id
_entity_poly.type
_entity_poly.pdbx_seq_one_letter_code
_entity_poly.pdbx_strand_id
1 'polypeptide(L)' 'MSTVKEQLIEKLIEDDKNSQCKITIVGTGAVGMACAISILLKWIF' A
#
# COMPACT_ATOMS: atom_id res chain seq x y z
N MET A 1 19.72 16.65 13.39
CA MET A 1 19.01 17.58 12.49
C MET A 1 17.71 16.91 12.08
N SER A 2 16.58 17.60 12.23
CA SER A 2 15.28 17.09 11.78
C SER A 2 15.27 16.97 10.26
N THR A 3 14.86 15.81 9.74
CA THR A 3 14.65 15.60 8.31
C THR A 3 13.51 16.50 7.81
N VAL A 4 13.49 16.81 6.51
CA VAL A 4 12.41 17.60 5.90
C VAL A 4 11.03 16.97 6.19
N LYS A 5 10.94 15.63 6.22
CA LYS A 5 9.71 14.91 6.56
C LYS A 5 9.19 15.27 7.95
N GLU A 6 10.07 15.28 8.96
CA GLU A 6 9.69 15.56 10.35
C GLU A 6 9.33 17.04 10.57
N GLN A 7 9.91 17.95 9.76
CA GLN A 7 9.56 19.37 9.81
C GLN A 7 8.21 19.68 9.14
N LEU A 8 7.80 18.87 8.16
CA LEU A 8 6.56 19.09 7.39
C LEU A 8 5.39 18.21 7.85
N ILE A 9 5.66 17.06 8.44
CA ILE A 9 4.66 16.07 8.85
C ILE A 9 4.93 15.64 10.29
N GLU A 10 4.15 16.17 11.20
CA GLU A 10 4.13 15.75 12.60
C GLU A 10 3.29 14.47 12.73
N LYS A 11 3.88 13.41 13.29
CA LYS A 11 3.18 12.15 13.54
C LYS A 11 2.45 12.21 14.87
N LEU A 12 1.12 12.29 14.81
CA LEU A 12 0.27 12.26 16.01
C LEU A 12 0.13 10.85 16.61
N ILE A 13 0.29 9.81 15.79
CA ILE A 13 0.20 8.40 16.16
C ILE A 13 1.28 7.64 15.37
N GLU A 14 1.78 6.53 15.92
CA GLU A 14 2.70 5.63 15.21
C GLU A 14 2.02 5.00 13.98
N ASP A 15 2.78 4.72 12.92
CA ASP A 15 2.22 4.08 11.72
C ASP A 15 1.81 2.64 12.07
N ASP A 16 0.53 2.32 11.84
CA ASP A 16 0.10 0.93 11.88
C ASP A 16 0.69 0.17 10.68
N LYS A 17 1.51 -0.83 10.99
CA LYS A 17 2.19 -1.67 10.00
C LYS A 17 1.24 -2.72 9.41
N ASN A 18 0.09 -2.96 10.02
CA ASN A 18 -0.87 -3.96 9.57
C ASN A 18 -1.97 -3.34 8.71
N SER A 19 -2.03 -3.75 7.45
CA SER A 19 -3.14 -3.35 6.58
C SER A 19 -4.35 -4.25 6.82
N GLN A 20 -5.51 -3.66 7.10
CA GLN A 20 -6.78 -4.38 7.25
C GLN A 20 -7.26 -5.05 5.96
N CYS A 21 -6.74 -4.63 4.80
CA CYS A 21 -7.18 -5.08 3.47
C CYS A 21 -6.03 -5.69 2.65
N LYS A 22 -5.03 -6.30 3.30
CA LYS A 22 -3.91 -6.93 2.60
C LYS A 22 -4.39 -8.15 1.80
N ILE A 23 -4.18 -8.15 0.49
CA ILE A 23 -4.49 -9.28 -0.41
C ILE A 23 -3.17 -9.91 -0.86
N THR A 24 -3.14 -11.25 -0.92
CA THR A 24 -1.99 -12.02 -1.41
C THR A 24 -2.37 -12.78 -2.67
N ILE A 25 -1.54 -12.67 -3.71
CA ILE A 25 -1.71 -13.39 -4.99
C ILE A 25 -0.64 -14.47 -5.07
N VAL A 26 -1.06 -15.72 -5.24
CA VAL A 26 -0.13 -16.85 -5.40
C VAL A 26 0.13 -17.08 -6.89
N GLY A 27 1.39 -16.86 -7.30
CA GLY A 27 1.83 -16.96 -8.70
C GLY A 27 1.78 -15.63 -9.44
N THR A 28 2.89 -15.25 -10.08
CA THR A 28 3.07 -13.95 -10.77
C THR A 28 3.10 -14.10 -12.30
N GLY A 29 2.48 -15.15 -12.83
CA GLY A 29 2.27 -15.30 -14.27
C GLY A 29 1.26 -14.29 -14.82
N ALA A 30 0.94 -14.39 -16.11
CA ALA A 30 0.03 -13.44 -16.78
C ALA A 30 -1.31 -13.24 -16.03
N VAL A 31 -1.91 -14.33 -15.55
CA VAL A 31 -3.15 -14.29 -14.76
C VAL A 31 -2.95 -13.60 -13.40
N GLY A 32 -1.84 -13.89 -12.73
CA GLY A 32 -1.51 -13.26 -11.44
C GLY A 32 -1.31 -11.75 -11.54
N MET A 33 -0.62 -11.32 -12.60
CA MET A 33 -0.42 -9.89 -12.87
C MET A 33 -1.71 -9.18 -13.27
N ALA A 34 -2.56 -9.82 -14.10
CA ALA A 34 -3.88 -9.29 -14.42
C ALA A 34 -4.74 -9.12 -13.15
N CYS A 35 -4.74 -10.13 -12.26
CA CYS A 35 -5.42 -10.07 -10.97
C CYS A 35 -4.89 -8.91 -10.11
N ALA A 36 -3.57 -8.71 -10.04
CA ALA A 36 -2.95 -7.62 -9.27
C ALA A 36 -3.41 -6.24 -9.76
N ILE A 37 -3.35 -6.00 -11.08
CA ILE A 37 -3.77 -4.72 -11.67
C ILE A 37 -5.27 -4.50 -11.49
N SER A 38 -6.10 -5.51 -11.74
CA SER A 38 -7.54 -5.39 -11.53
C SER A 38 -7.87 -5.06 -10.08
N ILE A 39 -7.22 -5.69 -9.09
CA ILE A 39 -7.45 -5.39 -7.67
C ILE A 39 -7.04 -3.95 -7.33
N LEU A 40 -5.87 -3.50 -7.80
CA LEU A 40 -5.38 -2.14 -7.55
C LEU A 40 -6.28 -1.07 -8.21
N LEU A 41 -6.74 -1.32 -9.44
CA LEU A 41 -7.58 -0.38 -10.18
C LEU A 41 -9.05 -0.43 -9.76
N LYS A 42 -9.56 -1.52 -9.18
CA LYS A 42 -10.96 -1.60 -8.72
C LYS A 42 -11.27 -0.64 -7.57
N TRP A 43 -10.25 -0.07 -6.92
CA TRP A 43 -10.41 0.98 -5.92
C TRP A 43 -10.31 2.40 -6.50
N ILE A 44 -9.90 2.55 -7.77
CA ILE A 44 -9.74 3.86 -8.42
C ILE A 44 -11.03 4.35 -9.13
N PHE A 45 -12.00 3.45 -9.35
CA PHE A 45 -13.33 3.70 -9.93
C PHE A 45 -14.40 3.27 -8.94
#